data_AF-A0A497FLA2-F1
#
_entry.id   AF-A0A497FLA2-F1
#
_cell.length_a   1.000
_cell.length_b   1.000
_cell.length_c   1.000
_cell.angle_alpha   90.00
_cell.angle_beta   90.00
_cell.angle_gamma   90.00
#
_symmetry.space_group_name_H-M   'P 1'
#
loop_
_entity.id
_entity.type
_entity.pdbx_description
1 polymer ?
#
loop_
_entity_poly.entity_id
_entity_poly.type
_entity_poly.pdbx_seq_one_letter_code
_entity_poly.pdbx_strand_id
1 'polypeptide(L)'
;MLSEYNVGGLILDFVAGGSGSDSKILRENIVALDISIDEIKEAIKSEAQAWWICADGRMTPFRDGVFDYVITFYGLMFISEKENKKRVLEENLRVLKKNSKMLLVEPIIK
;
A
#
# COMPACT_ATOMS: atom_id res chain seq x y z
N MET A 1 -14.74 0.37 5.94
CA MET A 1 -14.37 1.21 4.78
C MET A 1 -14.12 0.44 3.47
N LEU A 2 -13.46 -0.72 3.44
CA LEU A 2 -13.40 -1.61 2.25
C LEU A 2 -14.07 -2.97 2.49
N SER A 3 -14.00 -3.50 3.72
CA SER A 3 -14.77 -4.68 4.14
C SER A 3 -16.29 -4.54 3.95
N GLU A 4 -16.80 -3.32 4.05
CA GLU A 4 -18.21 -2.96 3.79
C GLU A 4 -18.60 -3.03 2.31
N TYR A 5 -17.64 -3.04 1.39
CA TYR A 5 -17.87 -3.06 -0.06
C TYR A 5 -17.72 -4.46 -0.67
N ASN A 6 -17.67 -5.52 0.15
CA ASN A 6 -17.52 -6.91 -0.28
C ASN A 6 -16.36 -7.09 -1.28
N VAL A 7 -15.23 -6.47 -0.95
CA VAL A 7 -14.06 -6.36 -1.81
C VAL A 7 -13.28 -7.67 -1.76
N GLY A 8 -13.57 -8.58 -2.67
CA GLY A 8 -12.73 -9.74 -2.94
C GLY A 8 -11.55 -9.36 -3.84
N GLY A 9 -10.38 -9.98 -3.62
CA GLY A 9 -9.20 -9.78 -4.47
C GLY A 9 -7.92 -9.54 -3.69
N LEU A 10 -6.80 -9.43 -4.40
CA LEU A 10 -5.48 -9.17 -3.83
C LEU A 10 -5.26 -7.66 -3.71
N ILE A 11 -4.94 -7.19 -2.50
CA ILE A 11 -4.77 -5.79 -2.15
C ILE A 11 -3.28 -5.50 -1.91
N LEU A 12 -2.77 -4.42 -2.49
CA LEU A 12 -1.50 -3.82 -2.09
C LEU A 12 -1.74 -2.64 -1.16
N ASP A 13 -1.28 -2.76 0.07
CA ASP A 13 -1.14 -1.66 1.03
C ASP A 13 0.24 -1.03 0.83
N PHE A 14 0.26 0.13 0.19
CA PHE A 14 1.46 0.81 -0.30
C PHE A 14 1.89 1.89 0.70
N VAL A 15 3.16 1.83 1.14
CA VAL A 15 3.67 2.67 2.25
C VAL A 15 2.84 2.41 3.51
N ALA A 16 2.78 1.13 3.90
CA ALA A 16 1.88 0.62 4.93
C ALA A 16 2.21 1.15 6.34
N GLY A 17 3.47 1.53 6.59
CA GLY A 17 3.94 1.99 7.89
C GLY A 17 3.79 0.97 9.03
N GLY A 18 4.12 1.41 10.24
CA GLY A 18 4.24 0.57 11.43
C GLY A 18 2.96 0.40 12.22
N SER A 19 1.92 1.18 11.93
CA SER A 19 0.62 1.03 12.59
C SER A 19 -0.06 -0.30 12.24
N GLY A 20 0.17 -0.79 11.02
CA GLY A 20 -0.50 -1.97 10.45
C GLY A 20 -2.03 -1.85 10.45
N SER A 21 -2.57 -0.64 10.38
CA SER A 21 -4.01 -0.38 10.56
C SER A 21 -4.85 -1.09 9.49
N ASP A 22 -4.47 -0.97 8.22
CA ASP A 22 -5.21 -1.55 7.11
C ASP A 22 -5.14 -3.08 7.10
N SER A 23 -3.97 -3.63 7.36
CA SER A 23 -3.76 -5.08 7.48
C SER A 23 -4.55 -5.70 8.64
N LYS A 24 -4.73 -5.00 9.76
CA LYS A 24 -5.60 -5.45 10.88
C LYS A 24 -7.09 -5.50 10.51
N ILE A 25 -7.53 -4.60 9.63
CA ILE A 25 -8.93 -4.47 9.22
C ILE A 25 -9.26 -5.45 8.08
N LEU A 26 -8.39 -5.54 7.07
CA LEU A 26 -8.64 -6.29 5.84
C LEU A 26 -8.34 -7.78 6.01
N ARG A 27 -7.34 -8.13 6.83
CA ARG A 27 -6.92 -9.48 7.29
C ARG A 27 -6.54 -10.50 6.20
N GLU A 28 -7.34 -10.66 5.17
CA GLU A 28 -7.14 -11.65 4.10
C GLU A 28 -6.74 -10.96 2.79
N ASN A 29 -5.84 -11.60 2.04
CA ASN A 29 -5.39 -11.17 0.70
C ASN A 29 -4.73 -9.77 0.63
N ILE A 30 -4.05 -9.34 1.69
CA ILE A 30 -3.29 -8.09 1.73
C ILE A 30 -1.78 -8.34 1.67
N VAL A 31 -1.11 -7.67 0.73
CA VAL A 31 0.33 -7.51 0.65
C VAL A 31 0.64 -6.10 1.13
N ALA A 32 1.49 -5.97 2.15
CA ALA A 32 1.89 -4.69 2.70
C ALA A 32 3.33 -4.38 2.30
N LEU A 33 3.57 -3.21 1.72
CA LEU A 33 4.89 -2.77 1.27
C LEU A 33 5.33 -1.54 2.03
N ASP A 34 6.53 -1.59 2.60
CA ASP A 34 7.20 -0.42 3.15
C ASP A 34 8.70 -0.47 2.83
N ILE A 35 9.34 0.69 2.75
CA ILE A 35 10.80 0.76 2.56
C ILE A 35 11.54 0.57 3.90
N SER A 36 10.87 0.87 5.02
CA SER A 36 11.42 0.77 6.37
C SER A 36 11.17 -0.60 6.96
N ILE A 37 12.23 -1.38 7.10
CA ILE A 37 12.17 -2.67 7.80
C ILE A 37 11.73 -2.52 9.28
N ASP A 38 11.98 -1.36 9.89
CA ASP A 38 11.64 -1.14 11.29
C ASP A 38 10.15 -0.84 11.47
N GLU A 39 9.53 -0.10 10.55
CA GLU A 39 8.06 0.06 10.49
C GLU A 39 7.39 -1.32 10.33
N ILE A 40 7.89 -2.15 9.41
CA ILE A 40 7.38 -3.51 9.20
C ILE A 40 7.46 -4.34 10.49
N LYS A 41 8.60 -4.30 11.21
CA LYS A 41 8.74 -5.00 12.50
C LYS A 41 7.75 -4.48 13.54
N GLU A 42 7.52 -3.18 13.61
CA GLU A 42 6.55 -2.58 14.52
C GLU A 42 5.12 -3.03 14.22
N ALA A 43 4.74 -3.06 12.94
CA ALA A 43 3.44 -3.53 12.52
C ALA A 43 3.23 -5.01 12.88
N ILE A 44 4.21 -5.87 12.58
CA ILE A 44 4.16 -7.30 12.94
C ILE A 44 4.08 -7.48 14.46
N LYS A 45 4.87 -6.73 15.24
CA LYS A 45 4.84 -6.76 16.71
C LYS A 45 3.48 -6.34 17.27
N SER A 46 2.78 -5.45 16.57
CA SER A 46 1.42 -5.02 16.92
C SER A 46 0.32 -5.91 16.32
N GLU A 47 0.66 -7.15 15.93
CA GLU A 47 -0.26 -8.18 15.43
C GLU A 47 -0.90 -7.88 14.06
N ALA A 48 -0.26 -7.03 13.25
CA ALA A 48 -0.70 -6.78 11.88
C ALA A 48 -0.45 -7.99 10.96
N GLN A 49 -1.51 -8.49 10.32
CA GLN A 49 -1.45 -9.67 9.46
C GLN A 49 -1.48 -9.28 7.98
N ALA A 50 -0.34 -9.44 7.30
CA ALA A 50 -0.19 -9.22 5.87
C ALA A 50 0.99 -10.01 5.32
N TRP A 51 1.07 -10.11 4.00
CA TRP A 51 2.31 -10.48 3.32
C TRP A 51 3.23 -9.26 3.25
N TRP A 52 4.12 -9.13 4.23
CA TRP A 52 5.02 -7.98 4.35
C TRP A 52 6.20 -8.05 3.39
N ILE A 53 6.42 -6.97 2.63
CA ILE A 53 7.48 -6.83 1.63
C ILE A 53 8.27 -5.55 1.94
N CYS A 54 9.58 -5.70 2.16
CA CYS A 54 10.49 -4.56 2.32
C CYS A 54 11.05 -4.17 0.94
N ALA A 55 10.62 -3.04 0.38
CA ALA A 55 11.06 -2.60 -0.94
C ALA A 55 10.88 -1.09 -1.16
N ASP A 56 11.62 -0.54 -2.13
CA ASP A 56 11.41 0.83 -2.60
C ASP A 56 10.16 0.90 -3.48
N GLY A 57 9.19 1.72 -3.07
CA GLY A 57 7.93 1.89 -3.79
C GLY A 57 8.07 2.48 -5.21
N ARG A 58 9.22 3.06 -5.57
CA ARG A 58 9.51 3.57 -6.93
C ARG A 58 9.83 2.46 -7.93
N MET A 59 10.09 1.25 -7.44
CA MET A 59 10.34 0.04 -8.24
C MET A 59 9.98 -1.19 -7.42
N THR A 60 8.71 -1.59 -7.49
CA THR A 60 8.19 -2.70 -6.68
C THR A 60 8.59 -4.07 -7.26
N PRO A 61 8.76 -5.11 -6.43
CA PRO A 61 9.13 -6.46 -6.88
C PRO A 61 7.93 -7.26 -7.43
N PHE A 62 6.94 -6.58 -8.02
CA PHE A 62 5.70 -7.20 -8.48
C PHE A 62 5.60 -7.15 -10.00
N ARG A 63 4.90 -8.14 -10.57
CA ARG A 63 4.54 -8.14 -11.99
C ARG A 63 3.44 -7.10 -12.26
N ASP A 64 3.33 -6.70 -13.51
CA ASP A 64 2.27 -5.81 -13.99
C ASP A 64 0.90 -6.46 -13.78
N GLY A 65 -0.11 -5.65 -13.40
CA GLY A 65 -1.50 -6.08 -13.36
C GLY A 65 -1.81 -7.24 -12.40
N VAL A 66 -1.18 -7.29 -11.24
CA VAL A 66 -1.36 -8.36 -10.24
C VAL A 66 -2.42 -8.03 -9.19
N PHE A 67 -2.53 -6.75 -8.79
CA PHE A 67 -3.40 -6.35 -7.70
C PHE A 67 -4.78 -5.91 -8.18
N ASP A 68 -5.81 -6.34 -7.45
CA ASP A 68 -7.19 -5.90 -7.67
C ASP A 68 -7.41 -4.49 -7.10
N TYR A 69 -6.70 -4.15 -6.04
CA TYR A 69 -6.72 -2.83 -5.41
C TYR A 69 -5.33 -2.43 -4.94
N VAL A 70 -5.07 -1.13 -5.01
CA VAL A 70 -3.94 -0.48 -4.35
C VAL A 70 -4.50 0.56 -3.40
N ILE A 71 -4.01 0.57 -2.16
CA ILE A 71 -4.40 1.55 -1.16
C ILE A 71 -3.16 2.24 -0.62
N THR A 72 -3.29 3.53 -0.28
CA THR A 72 -2.27 4.29 0.47
C THR A 72 -2.98 5.32 1.32
N PHE A 73 -2.70 5.28 2.62
CA PHE A 73 -3.21 6.23 3.60
C PHE A 73 -2.06 7.10 4.08
N TYR A 74 -2.08 8.36 3.67
CA TYR A 74 -1.08 9.37 3.98
C TYR A 74 0.35 9.04 3.47
N GLY A 75 0.53 7.99 2.66
CA GLY A 75 1.84 7.53 2.22
C GLY A 75 2.65 8.56 1.41
N LEU A 76 2.01 9.35 0.53
CA LEU A 76 2.71 10.34 -0.28
C LEU A 76 3.25 11.51 0.53
N MET A 77 2.75 11.74 1.76
CA MET A 77 3.29 12.77 2.64
C MET A 77 4.70 12.45 3.12
N PHE A 78 5.06 11.16 3.20
CA PHE A 78 6.39 10.68 3.62
C PHE A 78 7.40 10.58 2.47
N ILE A 79 6.94 10.77 1.23
CA ILE A 79 7.82 10.73 0.05
C ILE A 79 8.23 12.15 -0.33
N SER A 80 9.52 12.44 -0.28
CA SER A 80 10.07 13.72 -0.72
C SER A 80 10.20 13.79 -2.25
N GLU A 81 10.20 15.00 -2.79
CA GLU A 81 10.27 15.31 -4.23
C GLU A 81 9.05 14.91 -5.07
N LYS A 82 8.61 15.85 -5.91
CA LYS A 82 7.47 15.63 -6.81
C LYS A 82 7.71 14.46 -7.76
N GLU A 83 8.93 14.27 -8.24
CA GLU A 83 9.24 13.20 -9.19
C GLU A 83 9.16 11.81 -8.54
N ASN A 84 9.60 11.67 -7.28
CA ASN A 84 9.43 10.40 -6.57
C ASN A 84 7.95 10.11 -6.33
N LYS A 85 7.14 11.11 -5.95
CA LYS A 85 5.68 10.96 -5.80
C LYS A 85 5.03 10.49 -7.10
N LYS A 86 5.41 11.10 -8.23
CA LYS A 86 4.93 10.69 -9.55
C LYS A 86 5.35 9.26 -9.87
N ARG A 87 6.63 8.92 -9.65
CA ARG A 87 7.17 7.58 -9.95
C ARG A 87 6.49 6.49 -9.14
N VAL A 88 6.21 6.71 -7.86
CA VAL A 88 5.46 5.73 -7.07
C VAL A 88 4.02 5.57 -7.57
N LEU A 89 3.35 6.65 -7.97
CA LEU A 89 1.99 6.55 -8.53
C LEU A 89 1.98 5.78 -9.85
N GLU A 90 2.98 5.99 -10.72
CA GLU A 90 3.15 5.19 -11.94
C GLU A 90 3.37 3.71 -11.63
N GLU A 91 4.18 3.39 -10.62
CA GLU A 91 4.37 2.00 -10.17
C GLU A 91 3.09 1.37 -9.63
N ASN A 92 2.34 2.11 -8.82
CA ASN A 92 1.05 1.67 -8.31
C ASN A 92 0.07 1.38 -9.46
N LEU A 93 0.03 2.22 -10.49
CA LEU A 93 -0.78 1.98 -11.69
C LEU A 93 -0.28 0.79 -12.53
N ARG A 94 1.04 0.54 -12.59
CA ARG A 94 1.61 -0.62 -13.31
C ARG A 94 1.19 -1.94 -12.69
N VAL A 95 1.24 -2.05 -11.36
CA VAL A 95 0.93 -3.30 -10.65
C VAL A 95 -0.57 -3.53 -10.48
N LEU A 96 -1.39 -2.49 -10.67
CA LEU A 96 -2.85 -2.57 -10.63
C LEU A 96 -3.40 -3.23 -11.90
N LYS A 97 -4.37 -4.14 -11.75
CA LYS A 97 -5.09 -4.74 -12.87
C LYS A 97 -5.79 -3.66 -13.71
N LYS A 98 -6.00 -3.96 -14.99
CA LYS A 98 -6.75 -3.07 -15.88
C LYS A 98 -8.18 -2.88 -15.35
N ASN A 99 -8.65 -1.63 -15.33
CA ASN A 99 -9.97 -1.21 -14.83
C ASN A 99 -10.19 -1.40 -13.31
N SER A 100 -9.15 -1.74 -12.55
CA SER A 100 -9.19 -1.74 -11.09
C SER A 100 -9.05 -0.33 -10.51
N LYS A 101 -9.19 -0.20 -9.19
CA LYS A 101 -9.21 1.10 -8.50
C LYS A 101 -8.05 1.22 -7.53
N MET A 102 -7.50 2.42 -7.46
CA MET A 102 -6.60 2.85 -6.40
C MET A 102 -7.36 3.74 -5.41
N LEU A 103 -7.19 3.51 -4.11
CA LEU A 103 -7.64 4.42 -3.05
C LEU A 103 -6.44 5.24 -2.57
N LEU A 104 -6.49 6.55 -2.82
CA LEU A 104 -5.48 7.50 -2.38
C LEU A 104 -6.09 8.43 -1.34
N VAL A 105 -5.63 8.31 -0.09
CA VAL A 105 -6.05 9.20 1.00
C VAL A 105 -4.85 10.02 1.43
N GLU A 106 -4.93 11.34 1.28
CA GLU A 106 -3.84 12.26 1.57
C GLU A 106 -4.35 13.48 2.34
N PRO A 107 -3.51 14.12 3.17
CA PRO A 107 -3.94 15.31 3.90
C PRO A 107 -4.03 16.50 2.94
N ILE A 108 -5.08 17.31 3.10
CA ILE A 108 -5.17 18.61 2.43
C ILE A 108 -4.42 19.61 3.32
N ILE A 109 -3.21 19.98 2.91
CA ILE A 109 -2.44 21.04 3.57
C ILE A 109 -2.92 22.36 2.97
N LYS A 110 -3.47 23.24 3.82
CA LYS A 110 -3.91 24.60 3.48
C LYS A 110 -2.85 25.62 3.86
#